data_AF-A0A925BU40-F1
#
_entry.id   AF-A0A925BU40-F1
#
_cell.length_a   1.000
_cell.length_b   1.000
_cell.length_c   1.000
_cell.angle_alpha   90.00
_cell.angle_beta   90.00
_cell.angle_gamma   90.00
#
_symmetry.space_group_name_H-M   'P 1'
#
loop_
_entity.id
_entity.type
_entity.pdbx_description
1 polymer ?
#
loop_
_entity_poly.entity_id
_entity_poly.type
_entity_poly.pdbx_seq_one_letter_code
_entity_poly.pdbx_strand_id
1 'polypeptide(L)'
;MSEQYWKRAVGAIATAFSIISFNALSAQASEPATFTLVNSTNRPLLEFYASPPSSNNWEEDILGRGVLEPGESTEITINDGRSDCLYDLKGVLGAGDGVGRGELIESQVHICDGETYEYSGKN
;
A
#
# COMPACT_ATOMS: atom_id res chain seq x y z
N MET A 1 38.71 74.85 -17.76
CA MET A 1 38.89 73.38 -17.60
C MET A 1 38.67 73.06 -16.12
N SER A 2 38.13 71.88 -15.82
CA SER A 2 37.68 71.29 -14.53
C SER A 2 36.37 71.87 -13.94
N GLU A 3 35.19 71.29 -14.23
CA GLU A 3 34.57 70.07 -13.63
C GLU A 3 33.85 70.40 -12.30
N GLN A 4 32.53 70.67 -12.30
CA GLN A 4 31.42 69.71 -12.17
C GLN A 4 31.65 68.65 -11.07
N TYR A 5 30.91 68.74 -9.95
CA TYR A 5 30.11 67.61 -9.42
C TYR A 5 29.29 68.07 -8.19
N TRP A 6 27.99 68.20 -8.40
CA TRP A 6 26.95 68.51 -7.40
C TRP A 6 26.21 67.20 -7.06
N LYS A 7 25.82 67.04 -5.78
CA LYS A 7 24.87 66.07 -5.18
C LYS A 7 25.55 64.73 -4.85
N ARG A 8 25.36 64.16 -3.65
CA ARG A 8 24.11 63.51 -3.17
C ARG A 8 24.21 63.31 -1.65
N ALA A 9 23.26 63.84 -0.87
CA ALA A 9 21.99 63.21 -0.49
C ALA A 9 22.18 61.97 0.42
N VAL A 10 21.84 62.18 1.69
CA VAL A 10 21.69 61.20 2.77
C VAL A 10 20.75 60.07 2.35
N GLY A 11 21.16 58.81 2.53
CA GLY A 11 20.34 57.62 2.27
C GLY A 11 20.25 56.73 3.51
N ALA A 12 19.04 56.55 4.02
CA ALA A 12 18.72 55.76 5.20
C ALA A 12 19.05 54.27 5.03
N ILE A 13 19.57 53.64 6.09
CA ILE A 13 19.84 52.20 6.15
C ILE A 13 18.51 51.48 6.41
N ALA A 14 17.99 50.76 5.41
CA ALA A 14 16.86 49.85 5.58
C ALA A 14 17.39 48.44 5.90
N THR A 15 17.21 47.98 7.14
CA THR A 15 17.49 46.58 7.54
C THR A 15 16.38 45.67 7.05
N ALA A 16 16.68 44.81 6.08
CA ALA A 16 15.77 43.79 5.57
C ALA A 16 15.68 42.61 6.55
N PHE A 17 14.46 42.31 7.02
CA PHE A 17 14.16 41.08 7.77
C PHE A 17 13.86 39.94 6.78
N SER A 18 14.74 38.94 6.70
CA SER A 18 14.48 37.70 5.95
C SER A 18 13.56 36.78 6.75
N ILE A 19 12.33 36.59 6.28
CA ILE A 19 11.40 35.59 6.82
C ILE A 19 11.81 34.22 6.26
N ILE A 20 12.36 33.36 7.11
CA ILE A 20 12.61 31.95 6.76
C ILE A 20 11.29 31.21 6.95
N SER A 21 10.59 30.93 5.85
CA SER A 21 9.39 30.10 5.85
C SER A 21 9.80 28.63 6.07
N PHE A 22 9.52 28.09 7.26
CA PHE A 22 9.58 26.66 7.52
C PHE A 22 8.42 25.98 6.79
N ASN A 23 8.71 25.31 5.68
CA ASN A 23 7.74 24.40 5.07
C ASN A 23 7.76 23.11 5.88
N ALA A 24 6.71 22.86 6.66
CA ALA A 24 6.48 21.55 7.27
C ALA A 24 6.10 20.57 6.15
N LEU A 25 7.00 19.63 5.84
CA LEU A 25 6.69 18.53 4.94
C LEU A 25 5.78 17.55 5.72
N SER A 26 4.50 17.52 5.41
CA SER A 26 3.58 16.52 5.95
C SER A 26 4.02 15.15 5.44
N ALA A 27 4.48 14.26 6.32
CA ALA A 27 4.58 12.84 5.98
C ALA A 27 3.15 12.32 5.79
N GLN A 28 2.73 12.10 4.54
CA GLN A 28 1.53 11.31 4.28
C GLN A 28 1.88 9.87 4.64
N ALA A 29 1.39 9.40 5.78
CA ALA A 29 1.37 7.98 6.07
C ALA A 29 0.36 7.35 5.11
N SER A 30 0.77 6.33 4.37
CA SER A 30 -0.17 5.55 3.57
C SER A 30 -1.14 4.81 4.50
N GLU A 31 -2.42 4.84 4.16
CA GLU A 31 -3.47 4.13 4.89
C GLU A 31 -3.38 2.62 4.61
N PRO A 32 -3.51 1.76 5.63
CA PRO A 32 -3.47 0.31 5.44
C PRO A 32 -4.66 -0.16 4.60
N ALA A 33 -4.42 -1.07 3.66
CA ALA A 33 -5.49 -1.70 2.89
C ALA A 33 -6.22 -2.71 3.78
N THR A 34 -7.53 -2.53 3.96
CA THR A 34 -8.37 -3.42 4.78
C THR A 34 -9.55 -3.92 3.96
N PHE A 35 -9.74 -5.24 3.92
CA PHE A 35 -10.82 -5.89 3.16
C PHE A 35 -11.26 -7.19 3.83
N THR A 36 -12.47 -7.67 3.49
CA THR A 36 -12.95 -8.98 3.96
C THR A 36 -12.60 -10.04 2.93
N LEU A 37 -11.74 -10.99 3.27
CA LEU A 37 -11.45 -12.16 2.43
C LEU A 37 -12.50 -13.24 2.68
N VAL A 38 -13.10 -13.77 1.61
CA VAL A 38 -13.98 -14.94 1.65
C VAL A 38 -13.30 -16.08 0.91
N ASN A 39 -13.17 -17.25 1.53
CA ASN A 39 -12.74 -18.46 0.83
C ASN A 39 -13.90 -19.02 0.00
N SER A 40 -14.06 -18.54 -1.22
CA SER A 40 -15.04 -19.03 -2.20
C SER A 40 -14.56 -20.27 -2.97
N THR A 41 -13.45 -20.90 -2.55
CA THR A 41 -13.03 -22.20 -3.06
C THR A 41 -13.78 -23.34 -2.36
N ASN A 42 -13.66 -24.55 -2.90
CA ASN A 42 -14.18 -25.77 -2.26
C ASN A 42 -13.18 -26.44 -1.30
N ARG A 43 -12.07 -25.76 -0.96
CA ARG A 43 -10.96 -26.34 -0.20
C ARG A 43 -10.51 -25.40 0.93
N PRO A 44 -9.97 -25.93 2.04
CA PRO A 44 -9.44 -25.09 3.11
C PRO A 44 -8.29 -24.24 2.59
N LEU A 45 -8.31 -22.94 2.87
CA LEU A 45 -7.22 -22.03 2.59
C LEU A 45 -6.28 -22.03 3.80
N LEU A 46 -5.10 -22.61 3.62
CA LEU A 46 -4.12 -22.83 4.69
C LEU A 46 -3.18 -21.66 4.89
N GLU A 47 -2.83 -20.98 3.80
CA GLU A 47 -1.93 -19.83 3.78
C GLU A 47 -2.47 -18.83 2.75
N PHE A 48 -2.33 -17.55 3.04
CA PHE A 48 -2.75 -16.48 2.13
C PHE A 48 -1.70 -15.38 2.10
N TYR A 49 -1.25 -15.04 0.91
CA TYR A 49 -0.18 -14.09 0.65
C TYR A 49 -0.70 -12.97 -0.23
N ALA A 50 -0.25 -11.75 0.03
CA ALA A 50 -0.42 -10.62 -0.85
C ALA A 50 0.95 -9.98 -1.07
N SER A 51 1.30 -9.72 -2.33
CA SER A 51 2.53 -9.01 -2.68
C SER A 51 2.26 -7.92 -3.72
N PRO A 52 3.02 -6.83 -3.71
CA PRO A 52 3.00 -5.87 -4.81
C PRO A 52 3.31 -6.55 -6.15
N PRO A 53 2.63 -6.20 -7.26
CA PRO A 53 2.87 -6.82 -8.58
C PRO A 53 4.27 -6.60 -9.14
N SER A 54 5.03 -5.65 -8.58
CA SER A 54 6.44 -5.41 -8.91
C SER A 54 7.41 -6.31 -8.14
N SER A 55 6.92 -7.08 -7.15
CA SER A 55 7.73 -8.01 -6.38
C SER A 55 7.89 -9.34 -7.12
N ASN A 56 9.08 -9.91 -7.05
CA ASN A 56 9.34 -11.28 -7.54
C ASN A 56 9.26 -12.32 -6.43
N ASN A 57 9.01 -11.90 -5.18
CA ASN A 57 8.92 -12.75 -4.01
C ASN A 57 7.59 -12.53 -3.29
N TRP A 58 7.03 -13.62 -2.76
CA TRP A 58 5.88 -13.54 -1.87
C TRP A 58 6.30 -13.00 -0.51
N GLU A 59 5.45 -12.17 0.07
CA GLU A 59 5.60 -11.64 1.42
C GLU A 59 5.21 -12.72 2.47
N GLU A 60 4.81 -12.29 3.65
CA GLU A 60 4.43 -13.15 4.76
C GLU A 60 3.03 -13.77 4.57
N ASP A 61 2.80 -14.92 5.21
CA ASP A 61 1.46 -15.51 5.29
C ASP A 61 0.58 -14.68 6.25
N ILE A 62 -0.47 -14.10 5.70
CA ILE A 62 -1.39 -13.20 6.39
C ILE A 62 -2.29 -13.97 7.38
N LEU A 63 -2.62 -15.24 7.10
CA LEU A 63 -3.42 -16.07 8.02
C LEU A 63 -2.60 -16.53 9.24
N GLY A 64 -1.28 -16.62 9.09
CA GLY A 64 -0.33 -17.00 10.11
C GLY A 64 -0.48 -18.46 10.57
N ARG A 65 -1.39 -18.70 11.52
CA ARG A 65 -1.75 -20.07 11.98
C ARG A 65 -3.22 -20.40 11.74
N GLY A 66 -3.98 -19.44 11.22
CA GLY A 66 -5.38 -19.62 10.88
C GLY A 66 -5.53 -20.49 9.63
N VAL A 67 -6.67 -21.16 9.53
CA VAL A 67 -7.15 -21.81 8.33
C VAL A 67 -8.52 -21.21 8.06
N LEU A 68 -8.80 -20.86 6.81
CA LEU A 68 -10.10 -20.37 6.39
C LEU A 68 -10.81 -21.49 5.65
N GLU A 69 -11.84 -22.09 6.25
CA GLU A 69 -12.59 -23.18 5.62
C GLU A 69 -13.45 -22.67 4.45
N PRO A 70 -13.91 -23.55 3.55
CA PRO A 70 -14.79 -23.16 2.45
C PRO A 70 -16.02 -22.38 2.94
N GLY A 71 -16.24 -21.19 2.37
CA GLY A 71 -17.32 -20.27 2.72
C GLY A 71 -17.09 -19.41 3.96
N GLU A 72 -15.98 -19.60 4.68
CA GLU A 72 -15.62 -18.72 5.79
C GLU A 72 -14.98 -17.42 5.30
N SER A 73 -15.02 -16.40 6.17
CA SER A 73 -14.41 -15.10 5.91
C SER A 73 -13.63 -14.56 7.09
N THR A 74 -12.63 -13.73 6.79
CA THR A 74 -11.86 -13.00 7.78
C THR A 74 -11.52 -11.61 7.27
N GLU A 75 -11.39 -10.65 8.18
CA GLU A 75 -10.82 -9.36 7.85
C GLU A 75 -9.31 -9.50 7.64
N ILE A 76 -8.80 -8.88 6.58
CA ILE A 76 -7.40 -8.81 6.22
C ILE A 76 -6.98 -7.34 6.26
N THR A 77 -5.86 -7.07 6.93
CA THR A 77 -5.23 -5.75 6.95
C THR A 77 -3.81 -5.87 6.44
N ILE A 78 -3.51 -5.21 5.33
CA ILE A 78 -2.16 -5.09 4.77
C ILE A 78 -1.62 -3.71 5.15
N ASN A 79 -0.55 -3.72 5.93
CA ASN A 79 0.14 -2.51 6.39
C ASN A 79 1.61 -2.55 5.98
N ASP A 80 1.84 -2.41 4.68
CA ASP A 80 3.18 -2.44 4.06
C ASP A 80 3.77 -1.03 3.82
N GLY A 81 3.06 0.01 4.29
CA GLY A 81 3.46 1.40 4.16
C GLY A 81 3.34 1.97 2.75
N ARG A 82 2.65 1.28 1.83
CA ARG A 82 2.43 1.74 0.45
C ARG A 82 1.03 2.31 0.26
N SER A 83 0.92 3.24 -0.68
CA SER A 83 -0.38 3.75 -1.16
C SER A 83 -0.95 2.94 -2.33
N ASP A 84 -0.26 1.85 -2.73
CA ASP A 84 -0.67 1.02 -3.85
C ASP A 84 -1.77 0.05 -3.42
N CYS A 85 -2.79 -0.07 -4.27
CA CYS A 85 -3.97 -0.89 -4.01
C CYS A 85 -4.02 -2.15 -4.86
N LEU A 86 -3.00 -2.33 -5.70
CA LEU A 86 -2.87 -3.43 -6.63
C LEU A 86 -1.95 -4.48 -6.02
N TYR A 87 -2.42 -5.72 -5.93
CA TYR A 87 -1.69 -6.83 -5.33
C TYR A 87 -1.80 -8.07 -6.21
N ASP A 88 -0.73 -8.87 -6.21
CA ASP A 88 -0.80 -10.27 -6.58
C ASP A 88 -1.12 -11.07 -5.31
N LEU A 89 -2.10 -11.97 -5.41
CA LEU A 89 -2.59 -12.79 -4.32
C LEU A 89 -2.23 -14.25 -4.56
N LYS A 90 -1.75 -14.94 -3.53
CA LYS A 90 -1.52 -16.39 -3.56
C LYS A 90 -2.16 -17.05 -2.37
N GLY A 91 -2.91 -18.11 -2.64
CA GLY A 91 -3.53 -18.96 -1.64
C GLY A 91 -2.98 -20.37 -1.73
N VAL A 92 -2.64 -20.94 -0.58
CA VAL A 92 -2.24 -22.35 -0.52
C VAL A 92 -3.41 -23.17 0.01
N LEU A 93 -3.97 -24.00 -0.86
CA LEU A 93 -5.15 -24.80 -0.58
C LEU A 93 -4.74 -26.15 0.02
N GLY A 94 -5.36 -26.54 1.12
CA GLY A 94 -5.25 -27.87 1.72
C GLY A 94 -5.99 -28.92 0.89
N ALA A 95 -5.83 -30.20 1.19
CA ALA A 95 -6.42 -31.26 0.37
C ALA A 95 -7.96 -31.18 0.33
N GLY A 96 -8.56 -31.55 -0.80
CA GLY A 96 -10.02 -31.66 -0.96
C GLY A 96 -10.37 -32.28 -2.31
N ASP A 97 -11.53 -32.94 -2.39
CA ASP A 97 -12.04 -33.62 -3.59
C ASP A 97 -11.02 -34.56 -4.28
N GLY A 98 -10.23 -35.28 -3.48
CA GLY A 98 -9.19 -36.19 -3.98
C GLY A 98 -7.96 -35.48 -4.57
N VAL A 99 -7.90 -34.15 -4.48
CA VAL A 99 -6.75 -33.33 -4.87
C VAL A 99 -5.92 -33.03 -3.63
N GLY A 100 -4.61 -33.26 -3.74
CA GLY A 100 -3.64 -32.91 -2.69
C GLY A 100 -3.48 -31.39 -2.54
N ARG A 101 -2.56 -30.97 -1.66
CA ARG A 101 -2.22 -29.55 -1.47
C ARG A 101 -1.86 -28.89 -2.80
N GLY A 102 -2.32 -27.66 -3.01
CA GLY A 102 -2.10 -26.92 -4.26
C GLY A 102 -2.06 -25.41 -4.00
N GLU A 103 -1.67 -24.66 -5.03
CA GLU A 103 -1.57 -23.21 -4.96
C GLU A 103 -2.52 -22.59 -5.98
N LEU A 104 -3.03 -21.42 -5.65
CA LEU A 104 -3.83 -20.59 -6.53
C LEU A 104 -3.25 -19.17 -6.53
N ILE A 105 -3.18 -18.55 -7.70
CA ILE A 105 -2.60 -17.21 -7.87
C ILE A 105 -3.58 -16.36 -8.68
N GLU A 106 -3.87 -15.16 -8.18
CA GLU A 106 -4.66 -14.14 -8.86
C GLU A 106 -3.82 -12.86 -8.90
N SER A 107 -3.55 -12.34 -10.10
CA SER A 107 -2.62 -11.22 -10.30
C SER A 107 -3.36 -9.90 -10.49
N GLN A 108 -2.72 -8.80 -10.09
CA GLN A 108 -3.18 -7.43 -10.30
C GLN A 108 -4.61 -7.17 -9.77
N VAL A 109 -4.88 -7.63 -8.55
CA VAL A 109 -6.15 -7.47 -7.85
C VAL A 109 -6.19 -6.13 -7.12
N HIS A 110 -7.29 -5.39 -7.24
CA HIS A 110 -7.53 -4.15 -6.49
C HIS A 110 -8.29 -4.42 -5.18
N ILE A 111 -7.75 -4.04 -4.02
CA ILE A 111 -8.30 -4.42 -2.70
C ILE A 111 -8.55 -3.26 -1.72
N CYS A 112 -8.28 -2.00 -2.10
CA CYS A 112 -8.40 -0.86 -1.17
C CYS A 112 -9.82 -0.32 -0.98
N ASP A 113 -10.80 -0.79 -1.75
CA ASP A 113 -12.13 -0.17 -1.75
C ASP A 113 -13.00 -0.57 -0.54
N GLY A 114 -12.41 -1.26 0.45
CA GLY A 114 -13.11 -1.71 1.66
C GLY A 114 -14.16 -2.78 1.38
N GLU A 115 -14.07 -3.45 0.23
CA GLU A 115 -15.02 -4.44 -0.24
C GLU A 115 -14.71 -5.86 0.29
N THR A 116 -15.67 -6.75 0.08
CA THR A 116 -15.47 -8.19 0.23
C THR A 116 -14.76 -8.74 -1.01
N TYR A 117 -13.66 -9.43 -0.81
CA TYR A 117 -12.94 -10.15 -1.87
C TYR A 117 -13.24 -11.65 -1.82
N GLU A 118 -13.90 -12.16 -2.86
CA GLU A 118 -14.20 -13.57 -3.02
C GLU A 118 -13.05 -14.33 -3.71
N TYR A 119 -12.26 -15.04 -2.92
CA TYR A 119 -11.14 -15.82 -3.42
C TYR A 119 -11.64 -17.15 -3.98
N SER A 120 -11.63 -17.31 -5.30
CA SER A 120 -12.31 -18.43 -5.97
C SER A 120 -11.51 -19.11 -7.07
N GLY A 121 -10.37 -18.55 -7.50
CA GLY A 121 -9.59 -19.19 -8.56
C GLY A 121 -10.06 -18.92 -9.96
N LYS A 122 -10.88 -17.89 -10.16
CA LYS A 122 -11.41 -17.56 -11.48
C LYS A 122 -10.48 -16.55 -12.15
N ASN A 123 -9.80 -17.02 -13.20
CA ASN A 123 -9.22 -16.19 -14.25
C ASN A 123 -10.28 -15.29 -14.90
#